data_AF-A0A358MZL6-F1
#
_entry.id   AF-A0A358MZL6-F1
#
_cell.length_a   1.000
_cell.length_b   1.000
_cell.length_c   1.000
_cell.angle_alpha   90.00
_cell.angle_beta   90.00
_cell.angle_gamma   90.00
#
_symmetry.space_group_name_H-M   'P 1'
#
loop_
_entity.id
_entity.type
_entity.pdbx_description
1 polymer ?
#
loop_
_entity_poly.entity_id
_entity_poly.type
_entity_poly.pdbx_seq_one_letter_code
_entity_poly.pdbx_strand_id
1 'polypeptide(L)'
;MSHSKQKRRTTIFDPEVQGSVIRKITIHWIVFFGCNILALLIWVRLFEQPDASWGQTFSDTVRRFLPFFVVTLALIPAFIWDTLKLTSRFAGPILRLREALAEAGKGHTVPPLRFRDNDFWQEMASNFNLMMDHCETVNETSKAAKQEE
;
A
#
# COMPACT_ATOMS: atom_id res chain seq x y z
N MET A 1 18.25 -34.61 13.91
CA MET A 1 17.03 -34.03 14.53
C MET A 1 16.69 -32.74 13.80
N SER A 2 15.40 -32.53 13.51
CA SER A 2 14.85 -31.55 12.56
C SER A 2 15.17 -30.10 12.92
N HIS A 3 15.80 -29.35 11.99
CA HIS A 3 15.83 -27.89 12.04
C HIS A 3 14.43 -27.37 11.68
N SER A 4 13.69 -26.89 12.68
CA SER A 4 12.44 -26.18 12.46
C SER A 4 12.69 -24.92 11.61
N LYS A 5 12.31 -24.96 10.33
CA LYS A 5 12.21 -23.77 9.47
C LYS A 5 11.20 -22.81 10.11
N GLN A 6 11.69 -21.83 10.84
CA GLN A 6 10.90 -20.73 11.35
C GLN A 6 10.39 -19.93 10.15
N LYS A 7 9.11 -20.14 9.82
CA LYS A 7 8.41 -19.46 8.72
C LYS A 7 8.35 -17.97 9.06
N ARG A 8 9.24 -17.16 8.48
CA ARG A 8 9.26 -15.70 8.66
C ARG A 8 7.90 -15.14 8.21
N ARG A 9 7.08 -14.78 9.20
CA ARG A 9 5.76 -14.20 9.05
C ARG A 9 5.91 -12.68 9.03
N THR A 10 6.47 -12.15 7.95
CA THR A 10 6.72 -10.71 7.82
C THR A 10 5.65 -10.08 6.92
N THR A 11 4.44 -9.94 7.45
CA THR A 11 3.36 -9.16 6.79
C THR A 11 3.34 -7.71 7.27
N ILE A 12 4.24 -7.33 8.19
CA ILE A 12 4.40 -5.97 8.69
C ILE A 12 5.74 -5.45 8.16
N PHE A 13 5.77 -5.05 6.89
CA PHE A 13 6.89 -4.30 6.31
C PHE A 13 6.48 -2.82 6.23
N ASP A 14 7.18 -1.99 7.00
CA ASP A 14 7.01 -0.54 7.24
C ASP A 14 5.75 -0.08 8.02
N PRO A 15 5.77 -0.15 9.36
CA PRO A 15 4.70 0.43 10.19
C PRO A 15 4.57 1.95 10.02
N GLU A 16 5.61 2.67 9.61
CA GLU A 16 5.55 4.12 9.38
C GLU A 16 4.76 4.47 8.10
N VAL A 17 5.06 3.79 6.99
CA VAL A 17 4.36 4.01 5.71
C VAL A 17 2.93 3.48 5.79
N GLN A 18 2.73 2.29 6.37
CA GLN A 18 1.41 1.71 6.57
C GLN A 18 0.57 2.55 7.53
N GLY A 19 1.15 3.06 8.62
CA GLY A 19 0.46 3.94 9.57
C GLY A 19 0.01 5.26 8.93
N SER A 20 0.83 5.85 8.07
CA SER A 20 0.49 7.07 7.31
C SER A 20 -0.70 6.84 6.36
N VAL A 21 -0.71 5.71 5.64
CA VAL A 21 -1.81 5.34 4.73
C VAL A 21 -3.09 5.06 5.50
N ILE A 22 -3.03 4.25 6.57
CA ILE A 22 -4.20 3.96 7.43
C ILE A 22 -4.78 5.27 7.98
N ARG A 23 -3.93 6.14 8.53
CA ARG A 23 -4.37 7.42 9.10
C ARG A 23 -5.09 8.27 8.05
N LYS A 24 -4.54 8.39 6.83
CA LYS A 24 -5.20 9.12 5.75
C LYS A 24 -6.55 8.50 5.40
N ILE A 25 -6.62 7.18 5.22
CA ILE A 25 -7.88 6.49 4.91
C ILE A 25 -8.92 6.75 5.99
N THR A 26 -8.56 6.57 7.26
CA THR A 26 -9.45 6.79 8.40
C THR A 26 -9.94 8.24 8.46
N ILE A 27 -9.08 9.24 8.24
CA ILE A 27 -9.49 10.65 8.23
C ILE A 27 -10.48 10.93 7.10
N HIS A 28 -10.18 10.50 5.87
CA HIS A 28 -11.09 10.69 4.74
C HIS A 28 -12.44 10.01 4.99
N TRP A 29 -12.41 8.83 5.64
CA TRP A 29 -13.62 8.12 6.03
C TRP A 29 -14.46 8.85 7.07
N ILE A 30 -13.84 9.39 8.12
CA ILE A 30 -14.54 10.19 9.13
C ILE A 30 -15.16 11.44 8.50
N VAL A 31 -14.40 12.14 7.63
CA VAL A 31 -14.89 13.31 6.91
C VAL A 31 -16.05 12.94 6.00
N PHE A 32 -15.92 11.89 5.19
CA PHE A 32 -16.98 11.40 4.31
C PHE A 32 -18.25 11.04 5.10
N PHE A 33 -18.09 10.30 6.21
CA PHE A 33 -19.20 9.90 7.05
C PHE A 33 -19.89 11.10 7.71
N GLY A 34 -19.12 12.05 8.22
CA GLY A 34 -19.63 13.30 8.78
C GLY A 34 -20.37 14.15 7.76
N CYS A 35 -19.83 14.30 6.55
CA CYS A 35 -20.49 14.99 5.45
C CYS A 35 -21.81 14.31 5.05
N ASN A 36 -21.85 12.97 5.01
CA ASN A 36 -23.07 12.22 4.73
C ASN A 36 -24.13 12.42 5.81
N ILE A 37 -23.76 12.34 7.09
CA ILE A 37 -24.69 12.61 8.20
C ILE A 37 -25.23 14.03 8.08
N LEU A 38 -24.37 15.03 7.89
CA LEU A 38 -24.80 16.42 7.76
C LEU A 38 -25.74 16.63 6.57
N ALA A 39 -25.43 16.05 5.41
CA ALA A 39 -26.27 16.12 4.22
C ALA A 39 -27.65 15.50 4.47
N LEU A 40 -27.71 14.32 5.12
CA LEU A 40 -28.97 13.67 5.48
C LEU A 40 -29.76 14.50 6.50
N LEU A 41 -29.11 15.10 7.50
CA LEU A 41 -29.78 15.97 8.47
C LEU A 41 -30.38 17.19 7.80
N ILE A 42 -29.64 17.86 6.92
CA ILE A 42 -30.13 19.02 6.16
C ILE A 42 -31.31 18.58 5.28
N TRP A 43 -31.22 17.44 4.63
CA TRP A 43 -32.28 16.91 3.78
C TRP A 43 -33.57 16.64 4.55
N VAL A 44 -33.50 15.86 5.63
CA VAL A 44 -34.68 15.54 6.48
C VAL A 44 -35.27 16.82 7.05
N ARG A 45 -34.43 17.76 7.50
CA ARG A 45 -34.89 19.04 8.04
C ARG A 45 -35.61 19.90 7.00
N LEU A 46 -35.07 20.06 5.80
CA LEU A 46 -35.68 20.92 4.78
C LEU A 46 -36.93 20.31 4.16
N PHE A 47 -36.93 18.99 3.89
CA PHE A 47 -37.92 18.38 3.01
C PHE A 47 -38.93 17.46 3.71
N GLU A 48 -38.57 16.85 4.84
CA GLU A 48 -39.46 15.89 5.51
C GLU A 48 -40.08 16.45 6.80
N GLN A 49 -39.28 17.14 7.61
CA GLN A 49 -39.70 17.62 8.94
C GLN A 49 -39.17 19.04 9.22
N PRO A 50 -39.72 20.09 8.59
CA PRO A 50 -39.30 21.48 8.79
C PRO A 50 -39.66 22.08 10.16
N ASP A 51 -40.60 21.48 10.89
CA ASP A 51 -41.05 21.96 12.21
C ASP A 51 -40.44 21.21 13.40
N ALA A 52 -39.78 20.06 13.14
CA ALA A 52 -39.14 19.26 14.18
C ALA A 52 -37.98 19.99 14.89
N SER A 53 -37.58 19.52 16.07
CA SER A 53 -36.33 19.99 16.69
C SER A 53 -35.12 19.31 16.04
N TRP A 54 -33.94 19.95 16.14
CA TRP A 54 -32.67 19.36 15.67
C TRP A 54 -32.37 18.00 16.31
N GLY A 55 -32.69 17.83 17.60
CA GLY A 55 -32.48 16.56 18.31
C GLY A 55 -33.38 15.43 17.80
N GLN A 56 -34.65 15.74 17.50
CA GLN A 56 -35.59 14.77 16.90
C GLN A 56 -35.15 14.40 15.49
N THR A 57 -34.82 15.39 14.66
CA THR A 57 -34.33 15.18 13.28
C THR A 57 -33.08 14.29 13.28
N PHE A 58 -32.18 14.48 14.26
CA PHE A 58 -30.99 13.66 14.42
C PHE A 58 -31.31 12.21 14.80
N SER A 59 -32.12 12.00 15.84
CA SER A 59 -32.53 10.66 16.27
C SER A 59 -33.22 9.91 15.12
N ASP A 60 -34.12 10.57 14.40
CA ASP A 60 -34.89 9.95 13.32
C ASP A 60 -33.99 9.60 12.13
N THR A 61 -33.09 10.51 11.74
CA THR A 61 -32.07 10.24 10.72
C THR A 61 -31.21 9.03 11.13
N VAL A 62 -30.69 9.00 12.35
CA VAL A 62 -29.85 7.89 12.81
C VAL A 62 -30.61 6.57 12.83
N ARG A 63 -31.86 6.55 13.31
CA ARG A 63 -32.68 5.33 13.34
C ARG A 63 -33.02 4.82 11.94
N ARG A 64 -33.41 5.73 11.04
CA ARG A 64 -33.83 5.39 9.67
C ARG A 64 -32.66 4.89 8.82
N PHE A 65 -31.49 5.49 8.98
CA PHE A 65 -30.30 5.15 8.21
C PHE A 65 -29.29 4.28 8.98
N LEU A 66 -29.68 3.75 10.14
CA LEU A 66 -28.83 2.88 10.97
C LEU A 66 -28.21 1.72 10.17
N PRO A 67 -28.95 0.98 9.32
CA PRO A 67 -28.35 -0.10 8.54
C PRO A 67 -27.23 0.38 7.62
N PHE A 68 -27.39 1.55 6.99
CA PHE A 68 -26.35 2.14 6.14
C PHE A 68 -25.12 2.52 6.94
N PHE A 69 -25.29 3.11 8.12
CA PHE A 69 -24.17 3.44 9.00
C PHE A 69 -23.40 2.22 9.49
N VAL A 70 -24.11 1.15 9.84
CA VAL A 70 -23.48 -0.13 10.23
C VAL A 70 -22.68 -0.73 9.08
N VAL A 71 -23.25 -0.80 7.88
CA VAL A 71 -22.54 -1.31 6.69
C VAL A 71 -21.30 -0.45 6.39
N THR A 72 -21.46 0.86 6.42
CA THR A 72 -20.41 1.85 6.15
C THR A 72 -19.25 1.66 7.16
N LEU A 73 -19.52 1.59 8.46
CA LEU A 73 -18.50 1.30 9.47
C LEU A 73 -17.86 -0.09 9.32
N ALA A 74 -18.64 -1.11 8.97
CA ALA A 74 -18.14 -2.48 8.77
C ALA A 74 -17.22 -2.62 7.55
N LEU A 75 -17.36 -1.75 6.54
CA LEU A 75 -16.50 -1.74 5.36
C LEU A 75 -15.11 -1.13 5.63
N ILE A 76 -14.97 -0.29 6.66
CA ILE A 76 -13.68 0.33 7.02
C ILE A 76 -12.57 -0.72 7.23
N PRO A 77 -12.71 -1.74 8.11
CA PRO A 77 -11.65 -2.72 8.32
C PRO A 77 -11.35 -3.53 7.05
N ALA A 78 -12.36 -3.85 6.24
CA ALA A 78 -12.16 -4.55 4.97
C ALA A 78 -11.34 -3.71 3.98
N PHE A 79 -11.67 -2.42 3.85
CA PHE A 79 -10.99 -1.50 2.97
C PHE A 79 -9.55 -1.20 3.41
N ILE A 80 -9.34 -1.02 4.73
CA ILE A 80 -8.00 -0.87 5.30
C ILE A 80 -7.17 -2.12 5.02
N TRP A 81 -7.73 -3.31 5.28
CA TRP A 81 -7.02 -4.57 5.05
C TRP A 81 -6.60 -4.75 3.59
N ASP A 82 -7.51 -4.48 2.66
CA ASP A 82 -7.23 -4.62 1.24
C ASP A 82 -6.17 -3.61 0.76
N THR A 83 -6.29 -2.36 1.21
CA THR A 83 -5.31 -1.32 0.88
C THR A 83 -3.92 -1.66 1.43
N LEU A 84 -3.84 -2.11 2.68
CA LEU A 84 -2.58 -2.54 3.29
C LEU A 84 -1.97 -3.73 2.56
N LYS A 85 -2.79 -4.72 2.21
CA LYS A 85 -2.35 -5.89 1.45
C LYS A 85 -1.78 -5.46 0.09
N LEU A 86 -2.44 -4.53 -0.60
CA LEU A 86 -1.96 -3.97 -1.85
C LEU A 86 -0.63 -3.23 -1.65
N THR A 87 -0.55 -2.28 -0.70
CA THR A 87 0.68 -1.52 -0.40
C THR A 87 1.85 -2.43 -0.04
N SER A 88 1.61 -3.48 0.75
CA SER A 88 2.66 -4.44 1.13
C SER A 88 3.23 -5.20 -0.07
N ARG A 89 2.40 -5.49 -1.08
CA ARG A 89 2.82 -6.12 -2.34
C ARG A 89 3.67 -5.18 -3.19
N PHE A 90 3.49 -3.86 -3.06
CA PHE A 90 4.32 -2.86 -3.73
C PHE A 90 5.64 -2.58 -2.99
N ALA A 91 5.61 -2.49 -1.65
CA ALA A 91 6.76 -2.08 -0.84
C ALA A 91 7.93 -3.08 -0.89
N GLY A 92 7.64 -4.38 -0.81
CA GLY A 92 8.66 -5.42 -0.77
C GLY A 92 9.59 -5.43 -2.00
N PRO A 93 9.06 -5.46 -3.23
CA PRO A 93 9.87 -5.35 -4.45
C PRO A 93 10.70 -4.06 -4.54
N ILE A 94 10.13 -2.91 -4.20
CA ILE A 94 10.83 -1.62 -4.22
C ILE A 94 12.00 -1.60 -3.24
N LEU A 95 11.82 -2.12 -2.02
CA LEU A 95 12.90 -2.16 -1.03
C LEU A 95 14.06 -3.02 -1.52
N ARG A 96 13.78 -4.20 -2.09
CA ARG A 96 14.82 -5.06 -2.68
C ARG A 96 15.54 -4.39 -3.85
N LEU A 97 14.81 -3.65 -4.70
CA LEU A 97 15.42 -2.89 -5.78
C LEU A 97 16.32 -1.78 -5.27
N ARG A 98 15.90 -1.05 -4.22
CA ARG A 98 16.70 -0.01 -3.58
C ARG A 98 18.01 -0.58 -3.00
N GLU A 99 17.94 -1.72 -2.33
CA GLU A 99 19.11 -2.42 -1.81
C GLU A 99 20.05 -2.86 -2.94
N ALA A 100 19.50 -3.46 -4.00
CA ALA A 100 20.26 -3.88 -5.19
C ALA A 100 20.97 -2.69 -5.88
N LEU A 101 20.28 -1.56 -6.05
CA LEU A 101 20.86 -0.34 -6.60
C LEU A 101 21.96 0.24 -5.69
N ALA A 102 21.76 0.21 -4.37
CA ALA A 102 22.74 0.71 -3.42
C ALA A 102 24.03 -0.12 -3.42
N GLU A 103 23.92 -1.45 -3.56
CA GLU A 103 25.10 -2.33 -3.66
C GLU A 103 25.77 -2.21 -5.03
N ALA A 104 25.01 -2.13 -6.13
CA ALA A 104 25.55 -1.88 -7.47
C ALA A 104 26.30 -0.55 -7.53
N GLY A 105 25.76 0.50 -6.90
CA GLY A 105 26.41 1.82 -6.81
C GLY A 105 27.73 1.83 -6.03
N LYS A 106 27.97 0.83 -5.17
CA LYS A 106 29.27 0.64 -4.49
C LYS A 106 30.26 -0.17 -5.33
N GLY A 107 29.86 -0.60 -6.54
CA GLY A 107 30.66 -1.47 -7.40
C GLY A 107 30.66 -2.94 -6.97
N HIS A 108 29.76 -3.34 -6.06
CA HIS A 108 29.60 -4.74 -5.70
C HIS A 108 28.83 -5.49 -6.81
N THR A 109 29.16 -6.75 -7.02
CA THR A 109 28.37 -7.63 -7.89
C THR A 109 27.04 -7.95 -7.21
N VAL A 110 25.95 -7.70 -7.92
CA VAL A 110 24.59 -7.86 -7.38
C VAL A 110 23.91 -9.01 -8.10
N PRO A 111 23.35 -10.00 -7.38
CA PRO A 111 22.68 -11.13 -8.02
C PRO A 111 21.42 -10.66 -8.79
N PRO A 112 21.00 -11.37 -9.84
CA PRO A 112 19.83 -11.02 -10.64
C PRO A 112 18.57 -10.89 -9.79
N LEU A 113 17.90 -9.76 -9.93
CA LEU A 113 16.65 -9.46 -9.24
C LEU A 113 15.53 -10.32 -9.85
N ARG A 114 14.82 -11.08 -9.00
CA ARG A 114 13.60 -11.80 -9.39
C ARG A 114 12.48 -11.49 -8.41
N PHE A 115 11.35 -11.06 -8.93
CA PHE A 115 10.13 -10.85 -8.14
C PHE A 115 9.15 -12.02 -8.34
N ARG A 116 8.08 -12.06 -7.55
CA ARG A 116 7.14 -13.18 -7.59
C ARG A 116 6.25 -13.10 -8.84
N ASP A 117 5.87 -14.25 -9.37
CA ASP A 117 4.94 -14.34 -10.49
C ASP A 117 3.67 -13.53 -10.18
N ASN A 118 3.26 -12.69 -11.14
CA ASN A 118 2.18 -11.72 -11.04
C ASN A 118 2.51 -10.40 -10.30
N ASP A 119 3.73 -10.12 -9.85
CA ASP A 119 4.06 -8.79 -9.30
C ASP A 119 4.14 -7.72 -10.41
N PHE A 120 3.65 -6.50 -10.11
CA PHE A 120 3.66 -5.36 -11.04
C PHE A 120 5.07 -4.90 -11.46
N TRP A 121 6.12 -5.43 -10.84
CA TRP A 121 7.50 -4.95 -10.95
C TRP A 121 8.41 -5.84 -11.80
N GLN A 122 7.87 -6.87 -12.46
CA GLN A 122 8.67 -7.82 -13.24
C GLN A 122 9.49 -7.15 -14.34
N GLU A 123 8.89 -6.20 -15.06
CA GLU A 123 9.59 -5.42 -16.09
C GLU A 123 10.76 -4.62 -15.50
N MET A 124 10.59 -4.06 -14.31
CA MET A 124 11.65 -3.30 -13.63
C MET A 124 12.81 -4.19 -13.20
N ALA A 125 12.52 -5.40 -12.71
CA ALA A 125 13.55 -6.40 -12.42
C ALA A 125 14.30 -6.82 -13.70
N SER A 126 13.57 -7.03 -14.79
CA SER A 126 14.17 -7.34 -16.10
C SER A 126 15.12 -6.23 -16.57
N ASN A 127 14.66 -4.98 -16.54
CA ASN A 127 15.46 -3.83 -16.95
C ASN A 127 16.70 -3.63 -16.06
N PHE A 128 16.56 -3.83 -14.74
CA PHE A 128 17.70 -3.78 -13.82
C PHE A 128 18.73 -4.87 -14.14
N ASN A 129 18.29 -6.11 -14.37
CA ASN A 129 19.18 -7.22 -14.70
C ASN A 129 19.92 -6.99 -16.02
N LEU A 130 19.23 -6.50 -17.04
CA LEU A 130 19.85 -6.14 -18.33
C LEU A 130 20.94 -5.07 -18.16
N MET A 131 20.67 -4.05 -17.33
CA MET A 131 21.67 -3.02 -17.04
C MET A 131 22.91 -3.60 -16.36
N MET A 132 22.72 -4.48 -15.37
CA MET A 132 23.83 -5.12 -14.65
C MET A 132 24.67 -6.02 -15.57
N ASP A 133 24.03 -6.80 -16.43
CA ASP A 133 24.68 -7.68 -17.41
C ASP A 133 25.57 -6.88 -18.39
N HIS A 134 25.08 -5.73 -18.86
CA HIS A 134 25.88 -4.82 -19.68
C HIS A 134 27.07 -4.23 -18.91
N CYS A 135 26.89 -3.84 -17.65
CA CYS A 135 27.99 -3.34 -16.82
C CYS A 135 29.07 -4.41 -16.59
N GLU A 136 28.68 -5.66 -16.33
CA GLU A 136 29.61 -6.77 -16.15
C GLU A 136 30.40 -7.05 -17.45
N THR A 137 29.70 -7.14 -18.58
CA THR A 137 30.33 -7.37 -19.90
C THR A 137 31.36 -6.27 -20.26
N VAL A 138 31.02 -5.00 -20.02
CA VAL A 138 31.93 -3.87 -20.26
C VAL A 138 33.16 -3.96 -19.35
N ASN A 139 32.97 -4.33 -18.08
CA ASN A 139 34.07 -4.42 -17.11
C ASN A 139 35.02 -5.57 -17.43
N GLU A 140 34.52 -6.71 -17.92
CA GLU A 140 35.32 -7.84 -18.39
C GLU A 140 36.14 -7.47 -19.64
N THR A 141 35.51 -6.80 -20.61
CA THR A 141 36.19 -6.34 -21.84
C THR A 141 37.31 -5.35 -21.51
N SER A 142 37.08 -4.42 -20.57
CA SER A 142 38.10 -3.46 -20.14
C SER A 142 39.27 -4.13 -19.39
N LYS A 143 39.02 -5.20 -18.64
CA LYS A 143 40.08 -5.98 -17.97
C LYS A 143 40.91 -6.79 -18.97
N ALA A 144 40.28 -7.41 -19.96
CA ALA A 144 40.97 -8.16 -21.01
C ALA A 144 41.90 -7.25 -21.82
N ALA A 145 41.43 -6.06 -22.22
CA ALA A 145 42.24 -5.09 -22.96
C ALA A 145 43.47 -4.59 -22.19
N LYS A 146 43.41 -4.55 -20.84
CA LYS A 146 44.55 -4.17 -19.98
C LYS A 146 45.56 -5.29 -19.74
N GLN A 147 45.25 -6.53 -20.11
CA GLN A 147 46.17 -7.68 -19.96
C GLN A 147 46.97 -7.96 -21.23
N GLU A 148 46.57 -7.38 -22.37
CA GLU A 148 47.26 -7.50 -23.66
C GLU A 148 48.29 -6.38 -23.92
N GLU A 149 48.34 -5.37 -23.04
CA GLU A 149 49.30 -4.24 -23.06
C GLU A 149 50.45 -4.47 -22.07
#